data_AF-A0A7L8GE71-F1
#
_entry.id   AF-A0A7L8GE71-F1
#
_cell.length_a   1.000
_cell.length_b   1.000
_cell.length_c   1.000
_cell.angle_alpha   90.00
_cell.angle_beta   90.00
_cell.angle_gamma   90.00
#
_symmetry.space_group_name_H-M   'P 1'
#
loop_
_entity.id
_entity.type
_entity.pdbx_description
1 polymer ?
#
loop_
_entity_poly.entity_id
_entity_poly.type
_entity_poly.pdbx_seq_one_letter_code
_entity_poly.pdbx_strand_id
1 'polypeptide(L)' 'KKKETEKEKPSPIECGMPPFSTFMIPFSLQFFLITIVFIIFDVEIAIIIPFPLS' A
#
# COMPACT_ATOMS: atom_id res chain seq x y z
N LYS A 1 -35.58 -20.71 18.30
CA LYS A 1 -34.98 -21.65 17.31
C LYS A 1 -34.05 -20.83 16.42
N LYS A 2 -32.71 -21.05 16.53
CA LYS A 2 -31.65 -20.64 15.58
C LYS A 2 -31.33 -19.12 15.57
N LYS A 3 -30.10 -18.60 15.73
CA LYS A 3 -28.72 -19.06 15.96
C LYS A 3 -28.01 -17.77 16.45
N GLU A 4 -27.53 -17.68 17.69
CA GLU A 4 -26.12 -17.85 18.05
C GLU A 4 -25.12 -17.43 16.94
N THR A 5 -24.24 -16.49 17.29
CA THR A 5 -23.13 -15.91 16.51
C THR A 5 -23.47 -14.98 15.35
N GLU A 6 -24.02 -13.81 15.64
CA GLU A 6 -23.58 -12.60 14.94
C GLU A 6 -22.28 -12.14 15.60
N LYS A 7 -21.22 -12.97 15.46
CA LYS A 7 -19.86 -12.50 15.70
C LYS A 7 -19.72 -11.28 14.82
N GLU A 8 -19.47 -10.13 15.45
CA GLU A 8 -19.07 -8.88 14.82
C GLU A 8 -18.21 -9.22 13.61
N LYS A 9 -18.82 -9.20 12.43
CA LYS A 9 -18.07 -9.31 11.19
C LYS A 9 -17.06 -8.18 11.25
N PRO A 10 -15.81 -8.34 10.78
CA PRO A 10 -14.89 -7.23 10.64
C PRO A 10 -15.39 -6.32 9.51
N SER A 11 -16.53 -5.65 9.74
CA SER A 11 -17.04 -4.60 8.91
C SER A 11 -16.19 -3.36 9.18
N PRO A 12 -15.75 -2.64 8.15
CA PRO A 12 -15.03 -1.39 8.31
C PRO A 12 -15.75 -0.47 9.30
N ILE A 13 -15.03 0.07 10.27
CA ILE A 13 -15.59 1.01 11.26
C ILE A 13 -15.77 2.36 10.56
N GLU A 14 -16.89 2.54 9.87
CA GLU A 14 -17.25 3.79 9.20
C GLU A 14 -18.39 4.49 9.95
N CYS A 15 -18.18 4.90 11.21
CA CYS A 15 -19.09 5.82 11.91
C CYS A 15 -20.61 5.48 11.82
N GLY A 16 -20.99 4.20 11.78
CA GLY A 16 -22.39 3.77 11.63
C GLY A 16 -22.99 3.92 10.22
N MET A 17 -22.19 4.23 9.21
CA MET A 17 -22.58 4.37 7.80
C MET A 17 -22.25 3.09 7.02
N PRO A 18 -23.12 2.62 6.12
CA PRO A 18 -22.81 1.52 5.22
C PRO A 18 -21.69 1.94 4.25
N PRO A 19 -20.76 1.04 3.88
CA PRO A 19 -19.62 1.41 3.04
C PRO A 19 -20.09 1.99 1.70
N PHE A 20 -19.84 3.29 1.53
CA PHE A 20 -20.12 4.01 0.30
C PHE A 20 -19.04 3.64 -0.72
N SER A 21 -19.26 2.53 -1.42
CA SER A 21 -18.42 2.05 -2.54
C SER A 21 -17.03 1.52 -2.16
N THR A 22 -16.47 0.73 -3.07
CA THR A 22 -15.16 0.07 -2.94
C THR A 22 -14.09 1.04 -2.45
N PHE A 23 -13.33 0.65 -1.42
CA PHE A 23 -12.15 1.34 -0.85
C PHE A 23 -10.98 1.46 -1.84
N MET A 24 -11.24 1.76 -3.11
CA MET A 24 -10.23 2.07 -4.11
C MET A 24 -9.68 3.46 -3.76
N ILE A 25 -8.69 3.47 -2.87
CA ILE A 25 -7.92 4.66 -2.56
C ILE A 25 -7.26 5.08 -3.88
N PRO A 26 -7.55 6.28 -4.41
CA PRO A 26 -6.92 6.74 -5.62
C PRO A 26 -5.40 6.78 -5.39
N PHE A 27 -4.68 6.04 -6.21
CA PHE A 27 -3.24 5.93 -6.10
C PHE A 27 -2.61 7.29 -6.39
N SER A 28 -1.83 7.81 -5.45
CA SER A 28 -1.13 9.08 -5.64
C SER A 28 0.11 8.87 -6.51
N LEU A 29 0.07 9.46 -7.71
CA LEU A 29 1.17 9.45 -8.67
C LEU A 29 2.46 10.10 -8.13
N GLN A 30 2.34 11.01 -7.16
CA GLN A 30 3.52 11.65 -6.55
C GLN A 30 4.38 10.62 -5.82
N PHE A 31 3.78 9.72 -5.03
CA PHE A 31 4.54 8.66 -4.35
C PHE A 31 5.10 7.64 -5.32
N PHE A 32 4.38 7.34 -6.41
CA PHE A 32 4.85 6.44 -7.46
C PHE A 32 6.13 6.92 -8.13
N LEU A 33 6.16 8.19 -8.52
CA LEU A 33 7.32 8.77 -9.19
C LEU A 33 8.54 8.80 -8.27
N ILE A 34 8.35 9.08 -6.97
CA ILE A 34 9.42 9.00 -5.97
C ILE A 34 9.98 7.57 -5.89
N THR A 35 9.11 6.54 -5.89
CA THR A 35 9.54 5.14 -5.87
C THR A 35 10.32 4.75 -7.12
N ILE A 36 9.88 5.16 -8.31
CA ILE A 36 10.60 4.87 -9.57
C ILE A 36 11.99 5.49 -9.55
N VAL A 37 12.08 6.77 -9.17
CA VAL A 37 13.36 7.49 -9.11
C VAL A 37 14.29 6.84 -8.08
N PHE A 38 13.77 6.44 -6.92
CA PHE A 38 14.55 5.72 -5.90
C PHE A 38 15.13 4.39 -6.44
N ILE A 39 14.32 3.60 -7.13
CA ILE A 39 14.76 2.32 -7.71
C ILE A 39 15.89 2.51 -8.73
N ILE A 40 15.80 3.53 -9.58
CA ILE A 40 16.82 3.82 -10.59
C ILE A 40 18.15 4.17 -9.89
N PHE A 41 18.12 5.07 -8.90
CA PHE A 41 19.32 5.46 -8.16
C PHE A 41 19.93 4.30 -7.35
N ASP A 42 19.11 3.42 -6.78
CA ASP A 42 19.61 2.24 -6.04
C ASP A 42 20.42 1.30 -6.95
N VAL A 43 19.94 1.08 -8.19
CA VAL A 43 20.66 0.30 -9.20
C VAL A 43 21.95 0.98 -9.64
N GLU A 44 21.93 2.30 -9.85
CA GLU A 44 23.13 3.06 -10.19
C GLU A 44 24.20 2.95 -9.09
N ILE A 45 23.81 3.08 -7.82
CA ILE A 45 24.71 2.94 -6.67
C ILE A 45 25.28 1.52 -6.59
N ALA A 46 24.45 0.50 -6.79
CA ALA A 46 24.88 -0.90 -6.78
C ALA A 46 25.95 -1.19 -7.87
N ILE A 47 25.88 -0.50 -9.01
CA ILE A 47 26.88 -0.59 -10.09
C ILE A 47 28.12 0.23 -9.77
N ILE A 48 27.98 1.42 -9.16
CA ILE A 48 29.10 2.32 -8.85
C ILE A 48 29.97 1.80 -7.70
N ILE A 49 29.38 1.23 -6.64
CA ILE A 49 30.11 0.73 -5.44
C ILE A 49 31.24 -0.28 -5.74
N PRO A 50 31.10 -1.25 -6.65
CA PRO A 50 32.19 -2.18 -6.95
C PRO A 50 33.35 -1.54 -7.74
N PHE A 51 33.15 -0.44 -8.48
CA PHE A 51 34.21 0.20 -9.27
C PHE A 51 35.43 0.69 -8.48
N PRO A 52 35.30 1.40 -7.33
CA PRO A 52 36.44 1.85 -6.53
C PRO A 52 37.07 0.74 -5.67
N LEU A 53 36.39 -0.40 -5.52
CA LEU A 53 36.88 -1.57 -4.77
C LEU A 53 37.50 -2.64 -5.69
N SER A 54 37.49 -2.41 -7.01
CA SER A 54 38.16 -3.22 -8.04
C SER A 54 39.62 -2.81 -8.23
#